data_AF-A0A2Z6R3Z8-F1
#
_entry.id   AF-A0A2Z6R3Z8-F1
#
_cell.length_a   1.000
_cell.length_b   1.000
_cell.length_c   1.000
_cell.angle_alpha   90.00
_cell.angle_beta   90.00
_cell.angle_gamma   90.00
#
_symmetry.space_group_name_H-M   'P 1'
#
loop_
_entity.id
_entity.type
_entity.pdbx_description
1 polymer ?
#
loop_
_entity_poly.entity_id
_entity_poly.type
_entity_poly.pdbx_seq_one_letter_code
_entity_poly.pdbx_strand_id
1 'polypeptide(L)'
;MINELYITNIISSREFNNEEKIKSILQLFRVSFEDKQQMINDQANLISSQQKLIEIIVQNKNANEINDNNNNNNTENAIIGHNSVIGNDLNITNENNNNHAIKPLYKVFIGQLPPNIPIVQIKNHLNEIFGHVDSVYQLIPNSNYAFALFSNYESCQKAISRGNVKIQDKSFYIHNAHDRE
;
A
#
# COMPACT_ATOMS: atom_id res chain seq x y z
N MET A 1 -9.94 -9.53 -17.16
CA MET A 1 -10.96 -9.91 -18.17
C MET A 1 -10.32 -10.95 -19.07
N ILE A 2 -10.93 -12.13 -19.21
CA ILE A 2 -10.34 -13.18 -20.04
C ILE A 2 -10.54 -12.80 -21.50
N ASN A 3 -9.45 -12.80 -22.26
CA ASN A 3 -9.46 -12.41 -23.67
C ASN A 3 -9.85 -13.61 -24.54
N GLU A 4 -10.95 -13.49 -25.28
CA GLU A 4 -11.46 -14.54 -26.18
C GLU A 4 -10.43 -14.96 -27.24
N LEU A 5 -9.54 -14.05 -27.66
CA LEU A 5 -8.45 -14.35 -28.58
C LEU A 5 -7.44 -15.34 -27.97
N TYR A 6 -7.18 -15.24 -26.67
CA TYR A 6 -6.28 -16.18 -25.97
C TYR A 6 -6.88 -17.58 -25.88
N ILE A 7 -8.18 -17.68 -25.58
CA ILE A 7 -8.88 -18.97 -25.55
C ILE A 7 -8.87 -19.59 -26.96
N THR A 8 -9.15 -18.78 -27.99
CA THR A 8 -9.17 -19.22 -29.39
C THR A 8 -7.81 -19.75 -29.83
N ASN A 9 -6.72 -19.10 -29.42
CA ASN A 9 -5.36 -19.55 -29.69
C ASN A 9 -5.02 -20.88 -29.00
N ILE A 10 -5.47 -21.08 -27.76
CA ILE A 10 -5.28 -22.34 -27.02
C ILE A 10 -6.04 -23.48 -27.72
N ILE A 11 -7.30 -23.25 -28.08
CA ILE A 11 -8.13 -24.25 -28.77
C ILE A 11 -7.52 -24.63 -30.12
N SER A 12 -7.06 -23.63 -30.89
CA SER A 12 -6.51 -23.81 -32.23
C SER A 12 -5.08 -24.35 -32.26
N SER A 13 -4.36 -24.34 -31.13
CA SER A 13 -2.99 -24.85 -31.05
C SER A 13 -2.95 -26.33 -31.41
N ARG A 14 -2.03 -26.72 -32.30
CA ARG A 14 -1.80 -28.13 -32.66
C ARG A 14 -0.78 -28.81 -31.74
N GLU A 15 -0.11 -28.04 -30.88
CA GLU A 15 0.98 -28.51 -30.03
C GLU A 15 0.50 -29.20 -28.76
N PHE A 16 -0.71 -28.88 -28.31
CA PHE A 16 -1.30 -29.41 -27.08
C PHE A 16 -2.41 -30.41 -27.37
N ASN A 17 -2.48 -31.46 -26.56
CA ASN A 17 -3.64 -32.36 -26.58
C ASN A 17 -4.86 -31.69 -25.91
N ASN A 18 -6.03 -32.32 -26.04
CA ASN A 18 -7.28 -31.75 -25.52
C ASN A 18 -7.25 -31.54 -23.99
N GLU A 19 -6.57 -32.41 -23.24
CA GLU A 19 -6.46 -32.28 -21.79
C GLU A 19 -5.64 -31.06 -21.39
N GLU A 20 -4.49 -30.84 -22.04
CA GLU A 20 -3.63 -29.69 -21.80
C GLU A 20 -4.28 -28.36 -22.19
N LYS A 21 -5.08 -28.37 -23.27
CA LYS A 21 -5.91 -27.22 -23.66
C LYS A 21 -6.93 -26.88 -22.60
N ILE A 22 -7.66 -27.88 -22.10
CA ILE A 22 -8.66 -27.71 -21.03
C ILE A 22 -7.99 -27.17 -19.76
N LYS A 23 -6.86 -27.75 -19.34
CA LYS A 23 -6.08 -27.28 -18.18
C LYS A 23 -5.67 -25.81 -18.33
N SER A 24 -5.17 -25.43 -19.50
CA SER A 24 -4.74 -24.05 -19.79
C SER A 24 -5.90 -23.06 -19.73
N ILE A 25 -7.06 -23.43 -20.29
CA ILE A 25 -8.26 -22.60 -20.23
C ILE A 25 -8.76 -22.47 -18.79
N LEU A 26 -8.82 -23.57 -18.02
CA LEU A 26 -9.22 -23.54 -16.62
C LEU A 26 -8.28 -22.68 -15.77
N GLN A 27 -6.98 -22.70 -16.05
CA GLN A 27 -6.02 -21.84 -15.36
C GLN A 27 -6.30 -20.36 -15.61
N LEU A 28 -6.68 -19.96 -16.83
CA LEU A 28 -7.08 -18.58 -17.13
C LEU A 28 -8.32 -18.16 -16.32
N PHE A 29 -9.33 -19.04 -16.21
CA PHE A 29 -10.51 -18.79 -15.39
C PHE A 29 -10.17 -18.67 -13.91
N ARG A 30 -9.29 -19.53 -13.41
CA ARG A 30 -8.85 -19.49 -12.01
C ARG A 30 -8.18 -18.16 -11.68
N VAL A 31 -7.18 -17.74 -12.46
CA VAL A 31 -6.47 -16.47 -12.24
C VAL A 31 -7.45 -15.30 -12.33
N SER A 32 -8.32 -15.27 -13.35
CA SER A 32 -9.31 -14.19 -13.45
C SER A 32 -10.32 -14.17 -12.30
N PHE A 33 -10.58 -15.31 -11.66
CA PHE A 33 -11.47 -15.39 -10.50
C PHE A 33 -10.76 -14.88 -9.24
N GLU A 34 -9.52 -15.31 -9.03
CA GLU A 34 -8.67 -14.86 -7.91
C GLU A 34 -8.49 -13.32 -7.95
N ASP A 35 -8.20 -12.74 -9.12
CA ASP A 35 -8.08 -11.29 -9.30
C ASP A 35 -9.37 -10.55 -8.93
N LYS A 36 -10.53 -11.09 -9.35
CA LYS A 36 -11.84 -10.50 -9.03
C LYS A 36 -12.14 -10.57 -7.54
N GLN A 37 -11.81 -11.68 -6.88
CA GLN A 37 -12.00 -11.81 -5.44
C GLN A 37 -11.11 -10.85 -4.66
N GLN A 38 -9.87 -10.65 -5.09
CA GLN A 38 -9.00 -9.64 -4.48
C GLN A 38 -9.60 -8.23 -4.62
N MET A 39 -10.09 -7.87 -5.80
CA MET A 39 -10.75 -6.58 -6.02
C MET A 39 -11.98 -6.38 -5.12
N ILE A 40 -12.79 -7.42 -4.92
CA ILE A 40 -13.96 -7.38 -4.01
C ILE A 40 -13.50 -7.15 -2.56
N ASN A 41 -12.45 -7.85 -2.12
CA ASN A 41 -11.91 -7.66 -0.78
C ASN A 41 -11.38 -6.24 -0.57
N ASP A 42 -10.68 -5.69 -1.56
CA ASP A 42 -10.17 -4.31 -1.51
C ASP A 42 -11.32 -3.29 -1.42
N GLN A 43 -12.40 -3.51 -2.17
CA GLN A 43 -13.62 -2.70 -2.07
C GLN A 43 -14.29 -2.81 -0.71
N ALA A 44 -14.38 -4.01 -0.13
CA ALA A 44 -14.94 -4.21 1.21
C ALA A 44 -14.13 -3.48 2.29
N ASN A 45 -12.80 -3.53 2.19
CA ASN A 45 -11.90 -2.80 3.10
C ASN A 45 -12.07 -1.28 2.99
N LEU A 46 -12.24 -0.77 1.77
CA LEU A 46 -12.50 0.65 1.54
C LEU A 46 -13.85 1.07 2.14
N ILE A 47 -14.91 0.28 1.91
CA ILE A 47 -16.25 0.54 2.48
C ILE A 47 -16.18 0.55 4.01
N SER A 48 -15.51 -0.42 4.63
CA SER A 48 -15.33 -0.46 6.08
C SER A 48 -14.60 0.78 6.61
N SER A 49 -13.56 1.24 5.90
CA SER A 49 -12.84 2.45 6.26
C SER A 49 -13.70 3.70 6.16
N GLN A 50 -14.54 3.79 5.13
CA GLN A 50 -15.51 4.89 4.96
C GLN A 50 -16.60 4.88 6.03
N GLN A 51 -17.10 3.70 6.42
CA GLN A 51 -18.06 3.55 7.51
C GLN A 51 -17.50 4.07 8.84
N LYS A 52 -16.25 3.72 9.17
CA LYS A 52 -15.56 4.24 10.37
C LYS A 52 -15.41 5.76 10.36
N LEU A 53 -15.12 6.36 9.21
CA LEU A 53 -15.04 7.82 9.08
C LEU A 53 -16.41 8.47 9.32
N ILE A 54 -17.48 7.89 8.79
CA ILE A 54 -18.84 8.37 9.03
C ILE A 54 -19.18 8.29 10.53
N GLU A 55 -18.82 7.20 11.21
CA GLU A 55 -19.01 7.06 12.66
C GLU A 55 -18.30 8.16 13.45
N ILE A 56 -17.04 8.47 13.12
CA ILE A 56 -16.29 9.57 13.76
C ILE A 56 -16.97 10.92 13.54
N ILE A 57 -17.43 11.20 12.32
CA ILE A 57 -18.12 12.46 11.99
C ILE A 57 -19.42 12.58 12.79
N VAL A 58 -20.21 11.50 12.87
CA VAL A 58 -21.46 11.46 13.64
C VAL A 58 -21.18 11.67 15.14
N GLN A 59 -20.16 11.02 15.70
CA GLN A 59 -19.78 11.19 17.12
C GLN A 59 -19.33 12.62 17.42
N ASN A 60 -18.50 13.22 16.56
CA ASN A 60 -18.03 14.61 16.74
C ASN A 60 -19.16 15.63 16.62
N LYS A 61 -20.15 15.39 15.74
CA LYS A 61 -21.34 16.24 15.64
C LYS A 61 -22.16 16.21 16.93
N ASN A 62 -22.39 15.02 17.49
CA ASN A 62 -23.13 14.87 18.74
C ASN A 62 -22.38 15.46 19.95
N ALA A 63 -21.05 15.41 19.96
CA ALA A 63 -20.24 16.03 21.02
C ALA A 63 -20.30 17.58 21.00
N ASN A 64 -20.37 18.18 19.82
CA ASN A 64 -20.49 19.63 19.67
C ASN A 64 -21.90 20.15 20.02
N GLU A 65 -22.96 19.40 19.71
CA GLU A 65 -24.33 19.76 20.10
C GLU A 65 -24.56 19.73 21.63
N ILE A 66 -23.76 18.97 22.40
CA ILE A 66 -23.80 18.95 23.87
C ILE A 66 -23.11 20.19 24.46
N ASN A 67 -22.07 20.73 23.81
CA ASN A 67 -21.32 21.89 24.29
C ASN A 67 -22.00 23.23 23.97
N ASP A 68 -22.73 23.35 22.85
CA ASP A 68 -23.42 24.59 22.50
C ASP A 68 -24.69 24.83 23.36
N ASN A 69 -25.22 23.82 24.04
CA ASN A 69 -26.37 23.97 24.93
C ASN A 69 -26.01 24.39 26.37
N ASN A 70 -24.74 24.53 26.72
CA ASN A 70 -24.31 24.89 28.09
C ASN A 70 -23.67 26.28 28.21
N ASN A 71 -23.53 27.05 27.13
CA ASN A 71 -22.87 28.36 27.14
C ASN A 71 -23.81 29.54 26.91
N ASN A 72 -24.99 29.52 27.51
CA ASN A 72 -25.73 30.75 27.79
C ASN A 72 -25.59 31.08 29.27
N ASN A 73 -24.56 31.87 29.62
CA ASN A 73 -24.62 32.88 30.68
C ASN A 73 -23.37 33.79 30.61
N ASN A 74 -23.60 35.04 30.16
CA ASN A 74 -22.92 36.29 30.51
C ASN A 74 -21.47 36.23 31.03
N THR A 75 -20.50 36.81 30.30
CA THR A 75 -19.95 38.15 30.61
C THR A 75 -18.87 38.57 29.60
N GLU A 76 -18.92 39.85 29.25
CA GLU A 76 -17.98 40.60 28.42
C GLU A 76 -16.57 40.67 29.05
N ASN A 77 -15.52 40.45 28.25
CA ASN A 77 -14.42 41.41 28.01
C ASN A 77 -13.14 40.72 27.49
N ALA A 78 -12.58 41.36 26.46
CA ALA A 78 -11.19 41.47 26.03
C ALA A 78 -10.12 40.50 26.60
N ILE A 79 -9.25 39.99 25.72
CA ILE A 79 -7.84 40.45 25.59
C ILE A 79 -7.11 39.64 24.50
N ILE A 80 -6.74 40.41 23.47
CA ILE A 80 -5.59 40.36 22.56
C ILE A 80 -4.55 39.27 22.88
N GLY A 81 -4.35 38.35 21.91
CA GLY A 81 -3.27 37.38 21.94
C GLY A 81 -1.92 38.00 21.58
N HIS A 82 -0.89 37.64 22.35
CA HIS A 82 0.49 37.43 21.87
C HIS A 82 1.34 36.66 22.90
N ASN A 83 2.18 35.77 22.34
CA ASN A 83 3.44 35.19 22.84
C ASN A 83 3.45 34.06 23.89
N SER A 84 3.68 32.84 23.37
CA SER A 84 4.84 31.95 23.61
C SER A 84 5.45 31.85 25.02
N VAL A 85 5.55 30.61 25.54
CA VAL A 85 6.82 29.88 25.84
C VAL A 85 6.54 28.68 26.78
N ILE A 86 6.83 27.48 26.26
CA ILE A 86 7.57 26.33 26.86
C ILE A 86 7.32 25.96 28.34
N GLY A 87 6.93 24.69 28.57
CA GLY A 87 7.07 23.99 29.85
C GLY A 87 6.71 22.51 29.73
N ASN A 88 7.69 21.64 30.03
CA ASN A 88 7.73 20.20 29.80
C ASN A 88 6.88 19.35 30.78
N ASP A 89 6.81 18.06 30.43
CA ASP A 89 6.55 16.88 31.28
C ASP A 89 5.10 16.52 31.57
N LEU A 90 4.54 15.70 30.68
CA LEU A 90 3.54 14.71 31.10
C LEU A 90 3.77 13.38 30.39
N ASN A 91 4.49 12.51 31.09
CA ASN A 91 4.59 11.08 30.83
C ASN A 91 3.20 10.46 31.07
N ILE A 92 2.42 10.26 30.00
CA ILE A 92 1.22 9.42 30.04
C ILE A 92 1.50 8.17 29.21
N THR A 93 1.94 7.12 29.89
CA THR A 93 1.79 5.74 29.43
C THR A 93 0.29 5.45 29.30
N ASN A 94 -0.23 5.56 28.09
CA ASN A 94 -1.56 5.05 27.74
C ASN A 94 -1.38 3.86 26.81
N GLU A 95 -1.30 2.68 27.43
CA GLU A 95 -1.53 1.42 26.74
C GLU A 95 -3.02 1.31 26.40
N ASN A 96 -3.30 0.86 25.17
CA ASN A 96 -4.61 0.61 24.56
C ASN A 96 -5.38 1.85 24.08
N ASN A 97 -5.30 2.11 22.77
CA ASN A 97 -6.45 2.31 21.89
C ASN A 97 -6.03 2.36 20.40
N ASN A 98 -6.24 1.26 19.68
CA ASN A 98 -6.44 1.13 18.22
C ASN A 98 -5.84 2.22 17.31
N ASN A 99 -4.51 2.20 17.15
CA ASN A 99 -3.80 2.96 16.13
C ASN A 99 -4.07 2.38 14.72
N HIS A 100 -5.08 2.89 14.01
CA HIS A 100 -5.04 2.97 12.53
C HIS A 100 -4.44 4.32 12.11
N ALA A 101 -3.31 4.69 12.73
CA ALA A 101 -2.45 5.70 12.14
C ALA A 101 -2.02 5.17 10.77
N ILE A 102 -2.23 5.97 9.72
CA ILE A 102 -1.70 5.67 8.38
C ILE A 102 -0.20 5.49 8.55
N LYS A 103 0.25 4.24 8.55
CA LYS A 103 1.67 3.93 8.77
C LYS A 103 2.43 4.56 7.60
N PRO A 104 3.41 5.44 7.85
CA PRO A 104 4.15 6.06 6.77
C PRO A 104 4.82 4.97 5.94
N LEU A 105 4.52 4.96 4.63
CA LEU A 105 5.16 4.07 3.67
C LEU A 105 6.40 4.77 3.11
N TYR A 106 7.54 4.11 3.22
CA TYR A 106 8.81 4.61 2.71
C TYR A 106 9.05 4.06 1.32
N LYS A 107 9.15 4.96 0.34
CA LYS A 107 9.24 4.62 -1.09
C LYS A 107 10.69 4.62 -1.56
N VAL A 108 11.09 3.58 -2.28
CA VAL A 108 12.37 3.51 -2.99
C VAL A 108 12.17 3.27 -4.47
N PHE A 109 13.13 3.74 -5.27
CA PHE A 109 13.23 3.46 -6.70
C PHE A 109 14.11 2.22 -6.91
N ILE A 110 13.69 1.33 -7.81
CA ILE A 110 14.44 0.16 -8.26
C ILE A 110 14.72 0.31 -9.75
N GLY A 111 15.99 0.34 -10.14
CA GLY A 111 16.40 0.46 -11.55
C GLY A 111 17.18 -0.75 -12.05
N GLN A 112 17.28 -0.88 -13.37
CA GLN A 112 17.86 -2.05 -14.06
C GLN A 112 17.17 -3.36 -13.65
N LEU A 113 15.85 -3.31 -13.50
CA LEU A 113 15.05 -4.47 -13.16
C LEU A 113 15.21 -5.55 -14.26
N PRO A 114 15.52 -6.81 -13.90
CA PRO A 114 15.66 -7.87 -14.88
C PRO A 114 14.34 -8.17 -15.61
N PRO A 115 14.30 -8.18 -16.96
CA PRO A 115 13.05 -8.27 -17.72
C PRO A 115 12.33 -9.62 -17.60
N ASN A 116 13.02 -10.68 -17.18
CA ASN A 116 12.46 -12.03 -17.08
C ASN A 116 12.12 -12.42 -15.64
N ILE A 117 12.17 -11.48 -14.69
CA ILE A 117 11.91 -11.76 -13.28
C ILE A 117 10.57 -11.11 -12.89
N PRO A 118 9.55 -11.90 -12.51
CA PRO A 118 8.28 -11.39 -12.07
C PRO A 118 8.41 -10.46 -10.84
N ILE A 119 7.63 -9.39 -10.79
CA ILE A 119 7.61 -8.44 -9.67
C ILE A 119 7.36 -9.10 -8.32
N VAL A 120 6.55 -10.16 -8.29
CA VAL A 120 6.30 -10.95 -7.07
C VAL A 120 7.60 -11.59 -6.55
N GLN A 121 8.47 -12.09 -7.44
CA GLN A 121 9.76 -12.64 -7.03
C GLN A 121 10.70 -11.54 -6.52
N ILE A 122 10.68 -10.36 -7.14
CA ILE A 122 11.43 -9.20 -6.63
C ILE A 122 10.94 -8.82 -5.22
N LYS A 123 9.63 -8.75 -4.99
CA LYS A 123 9.06 -8.47 -3.65
C LYS A 123 9.52 -9.50 -2.62
N ASN A 124 9.41 -10.79 -2.92
CA ASN A 124 9.81 -11.86 -2.02
C ASN A 124 11.30 -11.78 -1.69
N HIS A 125 12.14 -11.49 -2.69
CA HIS A 125 13.57 -11.36 -2.49
C HIS A 125 13.96 -10.13 -1.66
N LEU A 126 13.28 -8.99 -1.86
CA LEU A 126 13.49 -7.81 -1.03
C LEU A 126 13.03 -8.06 0.42
N ASN A 127 11.94 -8.81 0.61
CA ASN A 127 11.45 -9.25 1.92
C ASN A 127 12.52 -10.05 2.69
N GLU A 128 13.17 -11.00 2.01
CA GLU A 128 14.22 -11.85 2.60
C GLU A 128 15.44 -11.05 3.05
N ILE A 129 15.85 -10.03 2.28
CA ILE A 129 17.11 -9.31 2.53
C ILE A 129 16.92 -8.14 3.51
N PHE A 130 15.82 -7.41 3.38
CA PHE A 130 15.64 -6.12 4.08
C PHE A 130 14.52 -6.15 5.13
N GLY A 131 13.72 -7.22 5.18
CA GLY A 131 12.52 -7.30 6.00
C GLY A 131 11.27 -6.84 5.24
N HIS A 132 10.15 -6.68 5.96
CA HIS A 132 8.83 -6.55 5.36
C HIS A 132 8.70 -5.39 4.33
N VAL A 133 8.26 -5.74 3.13
CA VAL A 133 7.93 -4.90 1.98
C VAL A 133 6.44 -5.02 1.72
N ASP A 134 5.72 -3.90 1.84
CA ASP A 134 4.26 -3.87 1.62
C ASP A 134 3.93 -4.16 0.17
N SER A 135 4.61 -3.48 -0.76
CA SER A 135 4.34 -3.61 -2.19
C SER A 135 5.56 -3.34 -3.05
N VAL A 136 5.56 -3.95 -4.23
CA VAL A 136 6.46 -3.63 -5.34
C VAL A 136 5.59 -3.50 -6.58
N TYR A 137 5.76 -2.42 -7.34
CA TYR A 137 4.95 -2.15 -8.53
C TYR A 137 5.73 -1.42 -9.62
N GLN A 138 5.30 -1.60 -10.86
CA GLN A 138 5.80 -0.84 -12.01
C GLN A 138 4.72 0.13 -12.46
N LEU A 139 5.10 1.39 -12.73
CA LEU A 139 4.16 2.36 -13.33
C LEU A 139 3.88 2.04 -14.79
N ILE A 140 4.87 1.52 -15.50
CA ILE A 140 4.76 1.09 -16.90
C ILE A 140 4.99 -0.43 -16.91
N PRO A 141 4.04 -1.23 -17.45
CA PRO A 141 4.21 -2.67 -17.55
C PRO A 141 5.49 -3.05 -18.29
N ASN A 142 6.22 -4.04 -17.79
CA ASN A 142 7.48 -4.54 -18.37
C ASN A 142 8.58 -3.47 -18.52
N SER A 143 8.51 -2.39 -17.76
CA SER A 143 9.61 -1.43 -17.69
C SER A 143 10.84 -2.04 -17.00
N ASN A 144 12.00 -1.42 -17.20
CA ASN A 144 13.24 -1.80 -16.53
C ASN A 144 13.38 -1.17 -15.13
N TYR A 145 12.28 -0.68 -14.55
CA TYR A 145 12.26 -0.08 -13.22
C TYR A 145 10.99 -0.44 -12.47
N ALA A 146 11.03 -0.26 -11.15
CA ALA A 146 9.91 -0.46 -10.25
C ALA A 146 10.04 0.48 -9.05
N PHE A 147 9.00 0.51 -8.22
CA PHE A 147 9.05 1.13 -6.90
C PHE A 147 8.71 0.08 -5.85
N ALA A 148 9.36 0.16 -4.69
CA ALA A 148 9.02 -0.63 -3.53
C ALA A 148 8.60 0.27 -2.37
N LEU A 149 7.59 -0.18 -1.62
CA LEU A 149 7.11 0.47 -0.41
C LEU A 149 7.45 -0.39 0.80
N PHE A 150 8.13 0.21 1.77
CA PHE A 150 8.46 -0.40 3.04
C PHE A 150 7.62 0.25 4.15
N SER A 151 7.12 -0.56 5.08
CA SER A 151 6.43 -0.04 6.27
C SER A 151 7.41 0.28 7.40
N ASN A 152 8.68 -0.10 7.27
CA ASN A 152 9.72 0.19 8.25
C ASN A 152 10.79 1.10 7.63
N TYR A 153 11.06 2.23 8.29
CA TYR A 153 12.13 3.15 7.90
C TYR A 153 13.49 2.46 7.87
N GLU A 154 13.77 1.59 8.85
CA GLU A 154 15.05 0.88 8.95
C GLU A 154 15.27 -0.06 7.76
N SER A 155 14.24 -0.80 7.35
CA SER A 155 14.28 -1.66 6.17
C SER A 155 14.50 -0.86 4.88
N CYS A 156 13.84 0.29 4.77
CA CYS A 156 14.06 1.22 3.66
C CYS A 156 15.52 1.71 3.61
N GLN A 157 16.05 2.21 4.74
CA GLN A 157 17.43 2.69 4.82
C GLN A 157 18.46 1.60 4.53
N LYS A 158 18.23 0.37 4.99
CA LYS A 158 19.07 -0.79 4.63
C LYS A 158 19.07 -1.04 3.13
N ALA A 159 17.91 -0.99 2.50
CA ALA A 159 17.78 -1.19 1.05
C ALA A 159 18.54 -0.11 0.25
N ILE A 160 18.37 1.16 0.62
CA ILE A 160 19.08 2.30 0.00
C ILE A 160 20.59 2.19 0.23
N SER A 161 21.03 1.91 1.46
CA SER A 161 22.45 1.83 1.82
C SER A 161 23.15 0.66 1.14
N ARG A 162 22.43 -0.45 0.90
CA ARG A 162 22.95 -1.59 0.16
C ARG A 162 23.22 -1.23 -1.30
N GLY A 163 22.35 -0.42 -1.90
CA GLY A 163 22.46 0.09 -3.27
C GLY A 163 22.26 -0.99 -4.32
N ASN A 164 23.18 -1.94 -4.45
CA ASN A 164 23.12 -3.02 -5.44
C ASN A 164 22.64 -4.34 -4.83
N VAL A 165 21.67 -4.97 -5.49
CA VAL A 165 21.06 -6.25 -5.10
C VAL A 165 21.17 -7.23 -6.26
N LYS A 166 21.36 -8.52 -5.96
CA LYS A 166 21.50 -9.59 -6.95
C LYS A 166 20.44 -10.66 -6.77
N ILE A 167 19.79 -11.03 -7.86
CA ILE A 167 18.84 -12.14 -7.94
C ILE A 167 19.14 -12.97 -9.19
N GLN A 168 19.33 -14.29 -9.03
CA GLN A 168 19.64 -15.20 -10.15
C GLN A 168 20.77 -14.67 -11.07
N ASP A 169 21.89 -14.26 -10.46
CA ASP A 169 23.07 -13.65 -11.11
C ASP A 169 22.85 -12.30 -11.83
N LYS A 170 21.64 -11.76 -11.81
CA LYS A 170 21.31 -10.45 -12.36
C LYS A 170 21.31 -9.41 -11.25
N SER A 171 21.86 -8.24 -11.56
CA SER A 171 21.95 -7.13 -10.60
C SER A 171 20.93 -6.05 -10.92
N PHE A 172 20.39 -5.44 -9.88
CA PHE A 172 19.56 -4.23 -9.98
C PHE A 172 19.94 -3.30 -8.82
N TYR A 173 19.63 -2.01 -8.95
CA TYR A 173 20.00 -1.02 -7.96
C TYR A 173 18.78 -0.37 -7.31
N ILE A 174 18.97 0.08 -6.07
CA ILE A 174 17.96 0.70 -5.22
C ILE A 174 18.47 2.08 -4.78
N HIS A 175 17.64 3.10 -4.98
CA HIS A 175 17.91 4.48 -4.56
C HIS A 175 16.68 5.14 -3.95
N ASN A 176 16.88 6.31 -3.34
CA ASN A 176 15.78 7.16 -2.90
C ASN A 176 14.84 7.45 -4.07
N ALA A 177 13.54 7.21 -3.88
CA ALA A 177 12.56 7.70 -4.84
C ALA A 177 12.48 9.22 -4.71
N HIS A 178 12.83 9.92 -5.78
CA HIS A 178 12.66 11.36 -5.84
C HIS A 178 11.27 11.63 -6.39
N ASP A 179 10.54 12.53 -5.75
CA ASP A 179 9.35 13.10 -6.35
C ASP A 179 9.80 14.03 -7.50
N ARG A 180 9.09 14.00 -8.62
CA ARG A 180 9.31 15.01 -9.67
C ARG A 180 8.81 16.33 -9.11
N GLU A 181 9.73 17.28 -8.91
CA GLU A 181 9.42 18.71 -8.72
C GLU A 181 8.73 19.29 -9.97
#